data_AF-A0A6L6GKE2-F1
#
_entry.id   AF-A0A6L6GKE2-F1
#
_cell.length_a   1.000
_cell.length_b   1.000
_cell.length_c   1.000
_cell.angle_alpha   90.00
_cell.angle_beta   90.00
_cell.angle_gamma   90.00
#
_symmetry.space_group_name_H-M   'P 1'
#
loop_
_entity.id
_entity.type
_entity.pdbx_description
1 polymer ?
#
loop_
_entity_poly.entity_id
_entity_poly.type
_entity_poly.pdbx_seq_one_letter_code
_entity_poly.pdbx_strand_id
1 'polypeptide(L)'
;MQNYAFLYCLENNINNSRAAALFNELNEYKLRDGLTYVNIYSLFIKHIPSKERPKVRAISYASPGFIELILNYEVAINIALSIAAFIKGLTATAETYNKLHSIFIELGRKRKEKQNHLLKLDVETIKHVRKLNEELAKGLGFNSLKDMYDNFGDEEEVSKLLLAHYRRMKGMSKLVKEGKIKFPLE
;
A
#
# COMPACT_ATOMS: atom_id res chain seq x y z
N MET A 1 -1.38 -6.84 9.99
CA MET A 1 -0.24 -7.41 9.22
C MET A 1 0.01 -6.73 7.88
N GLN A 2 -0.98 -6.61 6.98
CA GLN A 2 -0.73 -6.14 5.60
C GLN A 2 -0.21 -4.70 5.50
N ASN A 3 -0.79 -3.74 6.23
CA ASN A 3 -0.30 -2.35 6.22
C ASN A 3 1.10 -2.22 6.84
N TYR A 4 1.39 -2.98 7.89
CA TYR A 4 2.73 -3.07 8.48
C TYR A 4 3.75 -3.61 7.48
N ALA A 5 3.44 -4.72 6.81
CA ALA A 5 4.32 -5.32 5.82
C ALA A 5 4.63 -4.37 4.66
N PHE A 6 3.63 -3.63 4.21
CA PHE A 6 3.78 -2.62 3.16
C PHE A 6 4.80 -1.55 3.55
N LEU A 7 4.60 -0.88 4.70
CA LEU A 7 5.49 0.20 5.12
C LEU A 7 6.88 -0.30 5.51
N TYR A 8 6.98 -1.46 6.17
CA TYR A 8 8.26 -2.09 6.48
C TYR A 8 9.09 -2.33 5.22
N CYS A 9 8.47 -2.88 4.17
CA CYS A 9 9.15 -3.25 2.93
C CYS A 9 9.36 -2.10 1.93
N LEU A 10 8.75 -0.93 2.14
CA LEU A 10 8.81 0.16 1.16
C LEU A 10 9.37 1.46 1.71
N GLU A 11 9.10 1.77 2.98
CA GLU A 11 9.61 3.00 3.61
C GLU A 11 10.74 2.74 4.61
N ASN A 12 10.79 1.56 5.24
CA ASN A 12 11.83 1.23 6.22
C ASN A 12 12.91 0.27 5.67
N ASN A 13 13.35 0.51 4.43
CA ASN A 13 14.30 -0.36 3.75
C ASN A 13 15.77 -0.13 4.13
N ILE A 14 16.09 0.97 4.82
CA ILE A 14 17.49 1.36 5.11
C ILE A 14 18.21 0.25 5.90
N ASN A 15 17.50 -0.48 6.76
CA ASN A 15 18.05 -1.58 7.56
C ASN A 15 17.59 -2.98 7.11
N ASN A 16 16.84 -3.08 6.01
CA ASN A 16 16.29 -4.35 5.54
C ASN A 16 17.28 -5.04 4.58
N SER A 17 18.09 -5.96 5.12
CA SER A 17 19.02 -6.78 4.33
C SER A 17 18.34 -7.63 3.23
N ARG A 18 17.01 -7.76 3.27
CA ARG A 18 16.21 -8.47 2.27
C ARG A 18 15.59 -7.56 1.21
N ALA A 19 15.83 -6.25 1.26
CA ALA A 19 15.26 -5.30 0.29
C ALA A 19 15.69 -5.62 -1.15
N ALA A 20 16.97 -5.94 -1.39
CA ALA A 20 17.46 -6.32 -2.72
C ALA A 20 16.77 -7.58 -3.28
N ALA A 21 16.58 -8.60 -2.44
CA ALA A 21 15.87 -9.83 -2.83
C ALA A 21 14.38 -9.55 -3.12
N LEU A 22 13.75 -8.69 -2.32
CA LEU A 22 12.37 -8.26 -2.54
C LEU A 22 12.22 -7.60 -3.91
N PHE A 23 13.08 -6.64 -4.26
CA PHE A 23 12.99 -5.94 -5.53
C PHE A 23 13.28 -6.85 -6.74
N ASN A 24 14.14 -7.84 -6.58
CA ASN A 24 14.33 -8.88 -7.59
C ASN A 24 13.06 -9.73 -7.79
N GLU A 25 12.44 -10.22 -6.71
CA GLU A 25 11.18 -10.99 -6.80
C GLU A 25 10.03 -10.12 -7.35
N LEU A 26 10.00 -8.81 -7.06
CA LEU A 26 8.98 -7.89 -7.59
C LEU A 26 9.02 -7.74 -9.11
N ASN A 27 10.19 -7.89 -9.74
CA ASN A 27 10.29 -7.87 -11.21
C ASN A 27 9.48 -9.02 -11.85
N GLU A 28 9.37 -10.17 -11.19
CA GLU A 28 8.58 -11.31 -11.66
C GLU A 28 7.06 -11.07 -11.51
N TYR A 29 6.67 -10.13 -10.65
CA TYR A 29 5.28 -9.73 -10.39
C TYR A 29 4.81 -8.60 -11.33
N LYS A 30 5.70 -8.01 -12.13
CA LYS A 30 5.33 -6.98 -13.13
C LYS A 30 4.35 -7.58 -14.15
N LEU A 31 3.25 -6.88 -14.41
CA LEU A 31 2.29 -7.16 -15.49
C LEU A 31 1.63 -8.55 -15.50
N ARG A 32 1.24 -9.08 -14.33
CA ARG A 32 0.20 -10.12 -14.27
C ARG A 32 -1.08 -9.55 -13.68
N ASP A 33 -2.20 -10.11 -14.09
CA ASP A 33 -3.60 -9.77 -13.78
C ASP A 33 -3.87 -9.31 -12.32
N GLY A 34 -5.06 -8.75 -12.03
CA GLY A 34 -5.40 -8.13 -10.73
C GLY A 34 -5.13 -8.97 -9.47
N LEU A 35 -5.02 -10.30 -9.59
CA LEU A 35 -4.63 -11.24 -8.52
C LEU A 35 -3.20 -11.02 -7.99
N THR A 36 -2.30 -10.49 -8.80
CA THR A 36 -0.87 -10.29 -8.49
C THR A 36 -0.66 -9.32 -7.32
N TYR A 37 -1.49 -8.28 -7.24
CA TYR A 37 -1.44 -7.27 -6.19
C TYR A 37 -2.11 -7.69 -4.88
N VAL A 38 -2.88 -8.78 -4.87
CA VAL A 38 -3.30 -9.43 -3.63
C VAL A 38 -2.12 -10.20 -3.04
N ASN A 39 -1.41 -10.93 -3.90
CA ASN A 39 -0.26 -11.75 -3.51
C ASN A 39 0.98 -10.95 -3.12
N ILE A 40 1.10 -9.69 -3.58
CA ILE A 40 2.23 -8.81 -3.22
C ILE A 40 2.38 -8.62 -1.70
N TYR A 41 1.28 -8.70 -0.93
CA TYR A 41 1.36 -8.59 0.53
C TYR A 41 1.92 -9.85 1.18
N SER A 42 1.64 -11.03 0.60
CA SER A 42 2.27 -12.27 1.03
C SER A 42 3.78 -12.22 0.76
N LEU A 43 4.18 -11.64 -0.37
CA LEU A 43 5.57 -11.37 -0.71
C LEU A 43 6.23 -10.42 0.30
N PHE A 44 5.58 -9.29 0.63
CA PHE A 44 6.09 -8.37 1.66
C PHE A 44 6.25 -9.07 3.01
N ILE A 45 5.24 -9.83 3.47
CA ILE A 45 5.30 -10.58 4.73
C ILE A 45 6.47 -11.58 4.76
N LYS A 46 6.73 -12.28 3.65
CA LYS A 46 7.88 -13.18 3.50
C LYS A 46 9.21 -12.46 3.72
N HIS A 47 9.31 -11.22 3.24
CA HIS A 47 10.53 -10.41 3.30
C HIS A 47 10.76 -9.69 4.64
N ILE A 48 9.80 -9.69 5.56
CA ILE A 48 10.04 -9.22 6.93
C ILE A 48 10.83 -10.28 7.70
N PRO A 49 12.02 -9.96 8.23
CA PRO A 49 12.78 -10.86 9.11
C PRO A 49 11.92 -11.29 10.32
N SER A 50 12.03 -12.55 10.75
CA SER A 50 11.19 -13.09 11.83
C SER A 50 11.26 -12.29 13.14
N LYS A 51 12.40 -11.65 13.41
CA LYS A 51 12.59 -10.77 14.58
C LYS A 51 11.78 -9.46 14.50
N GLU A 52 11.54 -8.97 13.28
CA GLU A 52 10.84 -7.71 12.98
C GLU A 52 9.35 -7.93 12.66
N ARG A 53 8.86 -9.17 12.68
CA ARG A 53 7.45 -9.45 12.46
C ARG A 53 6.62 -9.02 13.68
N PRO A 54 5.41 -8.46 13.48
CA PRO A 54 4.47 -8.21 14.56
C PRO A 54 4.22 -9.47 15.39
N LYS A 55 4.30 -9.34 16.71
CA LYS A 55 4.02 -10.42 17.67
C LYS A 55 2.90 -10.02 18.60
N VAL A 56 2.07 -10.98 19.00
CA VAL A 56 1.12 -10.76 20.10
C VAL A 56 1.89 -10.85 21.41
N ARG A 57 1.84 -9.78 22.21
CA ARG A 57 2.40 -9.75 23.57
C ARG A 57 1.42 -10.38 24.55
N ALA A 58 0.17 -9.92 24.50
CA ALA A 58 -0.87 -10.34 25.41
C ALA A 58 -2.24 -10.23 24.74
N ILE A 59 -3.18 -11.05 25.20
CA ILE A 59 -4.60 -10.93 24.89
C ILE A 59 -5.33 -10.90 26.23
N SER A 60 -6.03 -9.81 26.51
CA SER A 60 -6.94 -9.69 27.64
C SER A 60 -8.38 -9.88 27.15
N TYR A 61 -9.07 -10.86 27.74
CA TYR A 61 -10.48 -11.14 27.45
C TYR A 61 -11.43 -10.43 28.42
N ALA A 62 -10.93 -9.86 29.52
CA ALA A 62 -11.74 -9.14 30.50
C ALA A 62 -12.21 -7.80 29.93
N SER A 63 -13.51 -7.49 30.01
CA SER A 63 -14.09 -6.27 29.44
C SER A 63 -13.56 -5.00 30.14
N PRO A 64 -13.00 -4.02 29.40
CA PRO A 64 -12.81 -4.01 27.95
C PRO A 64 -11.58 -4.84 27.52
N GLY A 65 -11.80 -5.88 26.71
CA GLY A 65 -10.72 -6.76 26.23
C GLY A 65 -9.83 -6.06 25.21
N PHE A 66 -8.56 -6.46 25.15
CA PHE A 66 -7.58 -5.86 24.23
C PHE A 66 -6.52 -6.87 23.78
N ILE A 67 -5.92 -6.60 22.62
CA ILE A 67 -4.76 -7.33 22.11
C ILE A 67 -3.57 -6.36 22.09
N GLU A 68 -2.49 -6.74 22.76
CA GLU A 68 -1.24 -5.98 22.74
C GLU A 68 -0.31 -6.57 21.69
N LEU A 69 0.25 -5.70 20.85
CA LEU A 69 1.17 -6.09 19.79
C LEU A 69 2.56 -5.49 20.05
N ILE A 70 3.58 -6.30 19.84
CA ILE A 70 4.97 -5.85 19.71
C ILE A 70 5.25 -5.67 18.22
N LEU A 71 5.67 -4.46 17.85
CA LEU A 71 5.94 -4.03 16.49
C LEU A 71 7.34 -3.41 16.43
N ASN A 72 7.94 -3.35 15.23
CA ASN A 72 9.06 -2.44 15.01
C ASN A 72 8.57 -0.99 15.26
N TYR A 73 9.31 -0.26 16.09
CA TYR A 73 8.91 1.06 16.58
C TYR A 73 8.72 2.08 15.45
N GLU A 74 9.71 2.21 14.57
CA GLU A 74 9.68 3.16 13.44
C GLU A 74 8.51 2.84 12.50
N VAL A 75 8.28 1.57 12.19
CA VAL A 75 7.15 1.17 11.34
C VAL A 75 5.82 1.45 12.04
N ALA A 76 5.71 1.24 13.36
CA ALA A 76 4.49 1.56 14.11
C ALA A 76 4.16 3.07 14.05
N ILE A 77 5.16 3.93 14.22
CA ILE A 77 5.02 5.38 14.08
C ILE A 77 4.61 5.76 12.65
N ASN A 78 5.24 5.18 11.62
CA ASN A 78 4.88 5.46 10.23
C ASN A 78 3.44 5.05 9.91
N ILE A 79 2.96 3.91 10.45
CA ILE A 79 1.55 3.52 10.31
C ILE A 79 0.65 4.57 10.98
N ALA A 80 0.98 5.02 12.18
CA ALA A 80 0.21 6.00 12.94
C ALA A 80 0.11 7.35 12.19
N LEU A 81 1.23 7.83 11.64
CA LEU A 81 1.26 9.06 10.84
C LEU A 81 0.48 8.89 9.53
N SER A 82 0.67 7.76 8.84
CA SER A 82 -0.02 7.46 7.57
C SER A 82 -1.52 7.37 7.76
N ILE A 83 -2.00 6.73 8.83
CA ILE A 83 -3.44 6.62 9.08
C ILE A 83 -4.05 7.95 9.52
N ALA A 84 -3.32 8.77 10.27
CA ALA A 84 -3.75 10.11 10.64
C ALA A 84 -3.90 11.01 9.40
N ALA A 85 -2.91 10.99 8.50
CA ALA A 85 -2.96 11.70 7.21
C ALA A 85 -4.15 11.21 6.37
N PHE A 86 -4.33 9.89 6.27
CA PHE A 86 -5.43 9.27 5.53
C PHE A 86 -6.81 9.64 6.07
N ILE A 87 -6.99 9.67 7.39
CA ILE A 87 -8.25 10.06 8.01
C ILE A 87 -8.54 11.55 7.75
N LYS A 88 -7.53 12.42 7.86
CA LYS A 88 -7.64 13.86 7.61
C LYS A 88 -8.00 14.16 6.15
N GLY A 89 -7.42 13.42 5.20
CA GLY A 89 -7.62 13.60 3.76
C GLY A 89 -8.69 12.71 3.11
N LEU A 90 -9.48 11.98 3.90
CA LEU A 90 -10.25 10.82 3.43
C LEU A 90 -11.08 11.07 2.16
N THR A 91 -11.81 12.18 2.09
CA THR A 91 -12.66 12.52 0.94
C THR A 91 -11.82 12.74 -0.32
N ALA A 92 -10.81 13.60 -0.24
CA ALA A 92 -9.92 13.90 -1.37
C ALA A 92 -9.17 12.63 -1.82
N THR A 93 -8.66 11.83 -0.88
CA THR A 93 -7.99 10.57 -1.19
C THR A 93 -8.93 9.57 -1.86
N ALA A 94 -10.20 9.51 -1.44
CA ALA A 94 -11.20 8.66 -2.06
C ALA A 94 -11.55 9.10 -3.48
N GLU A 95 -11.64 10.40 -3.74
CA GLU A 95 -11.86 10.94 -5.09
C GLU A 95 -10.70 10.58 -6.03
N THR A 96 -9.45 10.79 -5.60
CA THR A 96 -8.26 10.41 -6.39
C THR A 96 -8.21 8.89 -6.63
N TYR A 97 -8.53 8.08 -5.62
CA TYR A 97 -8.67 6.63 -5.79
C TYR A 97 -9.71 6.28 -6.86
N ASN A 98 -10.89 6.90 -6.83
CA ASN A 98 -11.96 6.61 -7.78
C ASN A 98 -11.59 7.01 -9.22
N LYS A 99 -10.89 8.13 -9.39
CA LYS A 99 -10.37 8.58 -10.71
C LYS A 99 -9.38 7.56 -11.27
N LEU A 100 -8.35 7.19 -10.50
CA LEU A 100 -7.38 6.17 -10.91
C LEU A 100 -8.07 4.83 -11.20
N HIS A 101 -8.96 4.40 -10.31
CA HIS A 101 -9.67 3.13 -10.48
C HIS A 101 -10.49 3.10 -11.78
N SER A 102 -11.16 4.20 -12.13
CA SER A 102 -11.94 4.33 -13.36
C SER A 102 -11.06 4.23 -14.60
N ILE A 103 -9.90 4.90 -14.61
CA ILE A 103 -8.92 4.83 -15.71
C ILE A 103 -8.50 3.37 -15.96
N PHE A 104 -8.17 2.62 -14.91
CA PHE A 104 -7.73 1.23 -15.07
C PHE A 104 -8.86 0.24 -15.38
N ILE A 105 -10.09 0.52 -14.94
CA ILE A 105 -11.28 -0.21 -15.40
C ILE A 105 -11.46 -0.02 -16.90
N GLU A 106 -11.37 1.22 -17.39
CA GLU A 106 -11.52 1.53 -18.81
C GLU A 106 -10.40 0.92 -19.65
N LEU A 107 -9.15 1.00 -19.19
CA LEU A 107 -8.01 0.34 -19.83
C LEU A 107 -8.23 -1.18 -19.93
N GLY A 108 -8.69 -1.80 -18.83
CA GLY A 108 -9.03 -3.22 -18.80
C GLY A 108 -10.15 -3.58 -19.79
N ARG A 109 -11.17 -2.74 -19.91
CA ARG A 109 -12.24 -2.89 -20.91
C ARG A 109 -11.69 -2.80 -22.33
N LYS A 110 -10.89 -1.77 -22.65
CA LYS A 110 -10.26 -1.58 -23.97
C LYS A 110 -9.35 -2.76 -24.34
N ARG A 111 -8.59 -3.31 -23.39
CA ARG A 111 -7.75 -4.51 -23.59
C ARG A 111 -8.59 -5.72 -24.01
N LYS A 112 -9.74 -5.94 -23.35
CA LYS A 112 -10.66 -7.04 -23.68
C LYS A 112 -11.31 -6.85 -25.06
N GLU A 113 -11.84 -5.66 -25.33
CA GLU A 113 -12.50 -5.33 -26.60
C GLU A 113 -11.56 -5.48 -27.80
N LYS A 114 -10.31 -5.06 -27.64
CA LYS A 114 -9.28 -5.15 -28.69
C LYS A 114 -8.51 -6.48 -28.72
N GLN A 115 -8.83 -7.40 -27.80
CA GLN A 115 -8.06 -8.64 -27.56
C GLN A 115 -6.54 -8.38 -27.45
N ASN A 116 -6.17 -7.22 -26.88
CA ASN A 116 -4.79 -6.78 -26.77
C ASN A 116 -4.45 -6.50 -25.30
N HIS A 117 -3.91 -7.51 -24.62
CA HIS A 117 -3.50 -7.40 -23.22
C HIS A 117 -2.28 -6.48 -23.02
N LEU A 118 -1.54 -6.16 -24.08
CA LEU A 118 -0.35 -5.30 -24.04
C LEU A 118 -0.69 -3.83 -24.29
N LEU A 119 -1.96 -3.47 -24.52
CA LEU A 119 -2.37 -2.08 -24.68
C LEU A 119 -1.96 -1.26 -23.45
N LYS A 120 -1.15 -0.23 -23.67
CA LYS A 120 -0.70 0.72 -22.65
C LYS A 120 -1.53 2.00 -22.68
N LEU A 121 -1.38 2.79 -21.62
CA LEU A 121 -1.88 4.15 -21.56
C LEU A 121 -1.18 5.01 -22.63
N ASP A 122 -1.91 5.98 -23.19
CA ASP A 122 -1.30 7.00 -24.03
C ASP A 122 -0.51 8.03 -23.20
N VAL A 123 0.30 8.84 -23.89
CA VAL A 123 1.24 9.78 -23.24
C VAL A 123 0.54 10.83 -22.38
N GLU A 124 -0.64 11.31 -22.78
CA GLU A 124 -1.38 12.30 -22.00
C GLU A 124 -1.98 11.66 -20.74
N THR A 125 -2.57 10.47 -20.88
CA THR A 125 -3.09 9.70 -19.75
C THR A 125 -1.98 9.31 -18.77
N ILE A 126 -0.77 8.99 -19.25
CA ILE A 126 0.39 8.72 -18.39
C ILE A 126 0.71 9.91 -17.48
N LYS A 127 0.79 11.12 -18.04
CA LYS A 127 1.04 12.35 -17.24
C LYS A 127 -0.06 12.58 -16.22
N HIS A 128 -1.32 12.35 -16.60
CA HIS A 128 -2.44 12.49 -15.70
C HIS A 128 -2.42 11.46 -14.56
N VAL A 129 -2.15 10.19 -14.87
CA VAL A 129 -2.02 9.11 -13.89
C VAL A 129 -0.85 9.39 -12.94
N ARG A 130 0.28 9.87 -13.43
CA ARG A 130 1.41 10.24 -12.56
C ARG A 130 1.02 11.28 -11.51
N LYS A 131 0.29 12.33 -11.92
CA LYS A 131 -0.24 13.35 -11.00
C LYS A 131 -1.21 12.74 -9.98
N LEU A 132 -2.14 11.89 -10.43
CA LEU A 132 -3.08 11.22 -9.52
C LEU A 132 -2.37 10.27 -8.55
N ASN A 133 -1.29 9.60 -8.98
CA ASN A 133 -0.48 8.76 -8.10
C ASN A 133 0.16 9.59 -6.99
N GLU A 134 0.73 10.75 -7.31
CA GLU A 134 1.31 11.65 -6.31
C GLU A 134 0.26 12.16 -5.31
N GLU A 135 -0.93 12.52 -5.79
CA GLU A 135 -2.05 12.93 -4.94
C GLU A 135 -2.52 11.80 -4.02
N LEU A 136 -2.66 10.58 -4.56
CA LEU A 136 -3.07 9.41 -3.78
C LEU A 136 -1.99 9.04 -2.76
N ALA A 137 -0.72 9.11 -3.14
CA ALA A 137 0.42 8.81 -2.27
C ALA A 137 0.47 9.76 -1.06
N LYS A 138 0.30 11.07 -1.29
CA LYS A 138 0.18 12.07 -0.22
C LYS A 138 -0.97 11.74 0.74
N GLY A 139 -2.14 11.38 0.18
CA GLY A 139 -3.29 10.96 0.98
C GLY A 139 -3.07 9.68 1.78
N LEU A 140 -2.14 8.83 1.35
CA LEU A 140 -1.76 7.60 2.06
C LEU A 140 -0.60 7.79 3.04
N GLY A 141 -0.01 8.99 3.12
CA GLY A 141 1.09 9.30 4.03
C GLY A 141 2.50 9.19 3.44
N PHE A 142 2.64 8.93 2.13
CA PHE A 142 3.95 8.85 1.49
C PHE A 142 4.55 10.24 1.23
N ASN A 143 5.84 10.39 1.53
CA ASN A 143 6.59 11.61 1.22
C ASN A 143 6.99 11.71 -0.26
N SER A 144 7.28 10.57 -0.89
CA SER A 144 7.74 10.50 -2.27
C SER A 144 7.38 9.16 -2.90
N LEU A 145 7.18 9.17 -4.22
CA LEU A 145 7.02 7.97 -5.04
C LEU A 145 8.30 7.55 -5.76
N LYS A 146 9.42 8.28 -5.58
CA LYS A 146 10.67 8.03 -6.31
C LYS A 146 11.10 6.57 -6.19
N ASP A 147 11.18 6.06 -4.96
CA ASP A 147 11.61 4.68 -4.73
C ASP A 147 10.60 3.66 -5.29
N MET A 148 9.31 4.00 -5.33
CA MET A 148 8.31 3.12 -5.97
C MET A 148 8.51 3.08 -7.48
N TYR A 149 8.73 4.21 -8.15
CA TYR A 149 8.99 4.23 -9.60
C TYR A 149 10.31 3.55 -9.95
N ASP A 150 11.37 3.81 -9.16
CA ASP A 150 12.69 3.23 -9.38
C ASP A 150 12.67 1.68 -9.28
N ASN A 151 11.79 1.11 -8.44
CA ASN A 151 11.76 -0.34 -8.18
C ASN A 151 10.58 -1.09 -8.84
N PHE A 152 9.38 -0.50 -8.91
CA PHE A 152 8.15 -1.19 -9.35
C PHE A 152 7.81 -0.98 -10.82
N GLY A 153 8.31 0.09 -11.45
CA GLY A 153 8.15 0.33 -12.88
C GLY A 153 7.21 1.48 -13.20
N ASP A 154 6.35 1.27 -14.20
CA ASP A 154 5.59 2.35 -14.83
C ASP A 154 4.40 2.84 -13.98
N GLU A 155 3.73 3.87 -14.47
CA GLU A 155 2.58 4.50 -13.83
C GLU A 155 1.46 3.52 -13.52
N GLU A 156 1.24 2.50 -14.36
CA GLU A 156 0.22 1.50 -14.14
C GLU A 156 0.57 0.61 -12.94
N GLU A 157 1.82 0.16 -12.85
CA GLU A 157 2.26 -0.72 -11.75
C GLU A 157 2.22 0.02 -10.39
N VAL A 158 2.74 1.25 -10.36
CA VAL A 158 2.68 2.09 -9.14
C VAL A 158 1.23 2.39 -8.75
N SER A 159 0.36 2.70 -9.72
CA SER A 159 -1.06 2.93 -9.44
C SER A 159 -1.73 1.72 -8.79
N LYS A 160 -1.52 0.52 -9.34
CA LYS A 160 -2.13 -0.70 -8.81
C LYS A 160 -1.68 -0.97 -7.38
N LEU A 161 -0.41 -0.70 -7.07
CA LEU A 161 0.13 -0.81 -5.72
C LEU A 161 -0.56 0.17 -4.76
N LEU A 162 -0.65 1.45 -5.13
CA LEU A 162 -1.30 2.48 -4.33
C LEU A 162 -2.79 2.21 -4.13
N LEU A 163 -3.50 1.80 -5.18
CA LEU A 163 -4.91 1.40 -5.12
C LEU A 163 -5.10 0.20 -4.17
N ALA A 164 -4.20 -0.77 -4.19
CA ALA A 164 -4.22 -1.91 -3.28
C ALA A 164 -3.97 -1.50 -1.83
N HIS A 165 -3.06 -0.56 -1.60
CA HIS A 165 -2.77 -0.05 -0.26
C HIS A 165 -3.91 0.81 0.28
N TYR A 166 -4.51 1.67 -0.55
CA TYR A 166 -5.70 2.46 -0.20
C TYR A 166 -6.82 1.59 0.38
N ARG A 167 -7.15 0.45 -0.25
CA ARG A 167 -8.20 -0.44 0.25
C ARG A 167 -7.94 -0.93 1.67
N ARG A 168 -6.67 -1.15 2.02
CA ARG A 168 -6.24 -1.64 3.36
C ARG A 168 -6.15 -0.52 4.38
N MET A 169 -5.77 0.69 3.96
CA MET A 169 -5.86 1.90 4.77
C MET A 169 -7.30 2.24 5.09
N LYS A 170 -8.22 2.11 4.12
CA LYS A 170 -9.67 2.26 4.35
C LYS A 170 -10.21 1.26 5.38
N GLY A 171 -9.76 0.00 5.33
CA GLY A 171 -10.11 -1.00 6.33
C GLY A 171 -9.60 -0.63 7.73
N MET A 172 -8.35 -0.17 7.82
CA MET A 172 -7.75 0.25 9.09
C MET A 172 -8.43 1.50 9.66
N SER A 173 -8.75 2.49 8.82
CA SER A 173 -9.35 3.75 9.28
C SER A 173 -10.74 3.54 9.87
N LYS A 174 -11.50 2.56 9.34
CA LYS A 174 -12.76 2.14 9.94
C LYS A 174 -12.56 1.63 11.38
N LEU A 175 -11.56 0.79 11.60
CA LEU A 175 -11.25 0.26 12.95
C LEU A 175 -10.80 1.36 13.92
N VAL A 176 -10.05 2.36 13.44
CA VAL A 176 -9.66 3.53 14.24
C VAL A 176 -10.88 4.37 14.62
N LYS A 177 -11.75 4.68 13.65
CA LYS A 177 -12.98 5.46 13.89
C LYS A 177 -13.93 4.75 14.85
N GLU A 178 -13.95 3.43 14.84
CA GLU A 178 -14.70 2.60 15.79
C GLU A 178 -14.02 2.48 17.17
N GLY A 179 -12.85 3.09 17.39
CA GLY A 179 -12.11 3.03 18.65
C GLY A 179 -11.45 1.67 18.93
N LYS A 180 -11.43 0.76 17.95
CA LYS A 180 -10.90 -0.61 18.09
C LYS A 180 -9.38 -0.69 17.97
N ILE A 181 -8.75 0.34 17.42
CA ILE A 181 -7.30 0.46 17.33
C ILE A 181 -6.88 1.77 17.96
N LYS A 182 -5.87 1.71 18.81
CA LYS A 182 -5.15 2.87 19.32
C LYS A 182 -3.72 2.79 18.82
N PHE A 183 -3.23 3.89 18.26
CA PHE A 183 -1.84 4.01 17.86
C PHE A 183 -1.03 4.66 18.98
N PRO A 184 0.28 4.38 19.08
CA PRO A 184 1.15 5.16 19.93
C PRO A 184 1.03 6.64 19.52
N LEU A 185 0.73 7.48 20.50
CA LEU A 185 0.80 8.93 20.37
C LEU A 185 2.14 9.30 21.01
N GLU A 186 3.13 9.54 20.16
CA GLU A 186 4.54 9.83 20.51
C GLU A 186 5.37 8.64 21.00
#